data_AF-A0A5F2G5Z1-F1
#
_entry.id   AF-A0A5F2G5Z1-F1
#
_cell.length_a   1.000
_cell.length_b   1.000
_cell.length_c   1.000
_cell.angle_alpha   90.00
_cell.angle_beta   90.00
_cell.angle_gamma   90.00
#
_symmetry.space_group_name_H-M   'P 1'
#
loop_
_entity.id
_entity.type
_entity.pdbx_description
1 polymer ?
#
loop_
_entity_poly.entity_id
_entity_poly.type
_entity_poly.pdbx_seq_one_letter_code
_entity_poly.pdbx_strand_id
1 'polypeptide(L)'
;MTEDRPIRIARGKRVTIADLAREAGVSVATVDRVLNVRLPVREETAQRVHAAAHAIGYHAAGLIKQRLQQHLPHYKLGFILRKPAHDFYQDFARKIEESVSMAKSFHGLPIIEFAQSHLPRDLLPLLKD
;
A
#
# COMPACT_ATOMS: atom_id res chain seq x y z
N MET A 1 -32.37 9.51 0.02
CA MET A 1 -32.03 9.87 1.41
C MET A 1 -31.75 8.60 2.19
N THR A 2 -30.54 8.07 2.06
CA THR A 2 -30.04 6.98 2.90
C THR A 2 -29.21 7.63 4.00
N GLU A 3 -29.78 7.68 5.21
CA GLU A 3 -29.08 8.13 6.41
C GLU A 3 -28.03 7.07 6.79
N ASP A 4 -26.80 7.30 6.40
CA ASP A 4 -25.63 6.57 6.89
C ASP A 4 -25.27 7.13 8.27
N ARG A 5 -25.96 6.67 9.31
CA ARG A 5 -25.66 7.07 10.71
C ARG A 5 -24.57 6.14 11.27
N PRO A 6 -23.41 6.66 11.69
CA PRO A 6 -22.38 5.82 12.30
C PRO A 6 -22.91 5.20 13.59
N ILE A 7 -22.70 3.88 13.74
CA ILE A 7 -23.10 3.12 14.93
C ILE A 7 -22.35 3.68 16.14
N ARG A 8 -23.03 4.48 16.96
CA ARG A 8 -22.53 4.95 18.26
C ARG A 8 -22.56 3.79 19.25
N ILE A 9 -21.43 3.09 19.39
CA ILE A 9 -21.27 2.05 20.41
C ILE A 9 -21.26 2.73 21.79
N ALA A 10 -22.17 2.31 22.66
CA ALA A 10 -22.32 2.85 24.01
C ALA A 10 -20.98 2.82 24.78
N ARG A 11 -20.65 3.94 25.45
CA ARG A 11 -19.45 4.10 26.29
C ARG A 11 -19.33 2.89 27.24
N GLY A 12 -18.38 1.98 26.94
CA GLY A 12 -18.05 0.82 27.76
C GLY A 12 -18.06 -0.54 27.06
N LYS A 13 -18.67 -0.68 25.87
CA LYS A 13 -18.68 -1.98 25.16
C LYS A 13 -17.51 -2.09 24.18
N ARG A 14 -16.59 -3.02 24.45
CA ARG A 14 -15.43 -3.31 23.58
C ARG A 14 -15.95 -3.79 22.23
N VAL A 15 -15.53 -3.14 21.15
CA VAL A 15 -15.90 -3.53 19.78
C VAL A 15 -15.44 -4.96 19.51
N THR A 16 -16.37 -5.79 19.04
CA THR A 16 -16.12 -7.22 18.81
C THR A 16 -15.82 -7.53 17.35
N ILE A 17 -15.32 -8.75 17.08
CA ILE A 17 -15.13 -9.26 15.71
C ILE A 17 -16.48 -9.33 14.96
N ALA A 18 -17.59 -9.60 15.66
CA ALA A 18 -18.92 -9.64 15.05
C ALA A 18 -19.38 -8.26 14.58
N ASP A 19 -19.09 -7.21 15.36
CA ASP A 19 -19.37 -5.83 14.97
C ASP A 19 -18.54 -5.44 13.74
N LEU A 20 -17.26 -5.83 13.72
CA LEU A 20 -16.38 -5.62 12.57
C LEU A 20 -16.87 -6.35 11.31
N ALA A 21 -17.30 -7.60 11.43
CA ALA A 21 -17.82 -8.38 10.32
C ALA A 21 -19.08 -7.74 9.71
N ARG A 22 -19.99 -7.26 10.58
CA ARG A 22 -21.20 -6.54 10.18
C ARG A 22 -20.85 -5.24 9.44
N GLU A 23 -19.97 -4.43 10.00
CA GLU A 23 -19.54 -3.16 9.40
C GLU A 23 -18.84 -3.38 8.04
N ALA A 24 -17.96 -4.37 7.95
CA ALA A 24 -17.24 -4.69 6.73
C ALA A 24 -18.13 -5.37 5.67
N GLY A 25 -19.34 -5.82 6.03
CA GLY A 25 -20.24 -6.57 5.15
C GLY A 25 -19.69 -7.94 4.76
N VAL A 26 -19.04 -8.65 5.68
CA VAL A 26 -18.46 -9.98 5.47
C VAL A 26 -18.78 -10.92 6.64
N SER A 27 -18.47 -12.22 6.49
CA SER A 27 -18.65 -13.19 7.58
C SER A 27 -17.59 -13.03 8.68
N VAL A 28 -17.90 -13.45 9.91
CA VAL A 28 -16.92 -13.54 11.01
C VAL A 28 -15.72 -14.41 10.61
N ALA A 29 -15.96 -15.50 9.87
CA ALA A 29 -14.89 -16.36 9.35
C ALA A 29 -13.97 -15.62 8.36
N THR A 30 -14.51 -14.68 7.57
CA THR A 30 -13.71 -13.84 6.67
C THR A 30 -12.83 -12.87 7.47
N VAL A 31 -13.38 -12.24 8.51
CA VAL A 31 -12.60 -11.37 9.40
C VAL A 31 -11.53 -12.17 10.12
N ASP A 32 -11.85 -13.37 10.63
CA ASP A 32 -10.87 -14.28 11.24
C ASP A 32 -9.74 -14.63 10.27
N ARG A 33 -10.05 -14.92 8.99
CA ARG A 33 -9.02 -15.15 7.96
C ARG A 33 -8.13 -13.92 7.73
N VAL A 34 -8.70 -12.72 7.67
CA VAL A 34 -7.94 -11.47 7.55
C VAL A 34 -7.07 -11.22 8.79
N LEU A 35 -7.57 -11.55 9.98
CA LEU A 35 -6.87 -11.34 11.24
C LEU A 35 -5.81 -12.42 11.54
N ASN A 36 -6.02 -13.66 11.12
CA ASN A 36 -5.20 -14.81 11.53
C ASN A 36 -4.46 -15.51 10.37
N VAL A 37 -4.53 -14.97 9.14
CA VAL A 37 -3.75 -15.39 7.95
C VAL A 37 -3.79 -16.91 7.71
N ARG A 38 -4.94 -17.56 7.98
CA ARG A 38 -5.07 -19.00 7.75
C ARG A 38 -5.18 -19.34 6.25
N LEU A 39 -5.66 -18.39 5.44
CA LEU A 39 -5.86 -18.52 3.99
C LEU A 39 -5.69 -17.14 3.32
N PRO A 40 -5.15 -17.05 2.09
CA PRO A 40 -5.07 -15.80 1.36
C PRO A 40 -6.46 -15.24 1.10
N VAL A 41 -6.68 -13.98 1.51
CA VAL A 41 -7.92 -13.23 1.28
C VAL A 41 -7.64 -12.20 0.19
N ARG A 42 -8.61 -11.95 -0.70
CA ARG A 42 -8.47 -10.90 -1.72
C ARG A 42 -8.14 -9.57 -1.06
N GLU A 43 -7.21 -8.83 -1.66
CA GLU A 43 -6.73 -7.55 -1.13
C GLU A 43 -7.87 -6.56 -0.90
N GLU A 44 -8.81 -6.48 -1.84
CA GLU A 44 -10.03 -5.66 -1.73
C GLU A 44 -10.83 -5.97 -0.45
N THR A 45 -11.02 -7.25 -0.13
CA THR A 45 -11.73 -7.68 1.09
C THR A 45 -10.97 -7.27 2.34
N ALA A 46 -9.64 -7.43 2.34
CA ALA A 46 -8.81 -7.05 3.47
C ALA A 46 -8.80 -5.53 3.69
N GLN A 47 -8.78 -4.73 2.61
CA GLN A 47 -8.90 -3.27 2.66
C GLN A 47 -10.26 -2.82 3.22
N ARG A 48 -11.36 -3.47 2.80
CA ARG A 48 -12.70 -3.22 3.35
C ARG A 48 -12.77 -3.50 4.85
N VAL A 49 -12.24 -4.65 5.29
CA VAL A 49 -12.20 -5.01 6.72
C VAL A 49 -11.32 -4.02 7.51
N HIS A 50 -10.20 -3.58 6.95
CA HIS A 50 -9.36 -2.55 7.57
C HIS A 50 -10.10 -1.20 7.72
N ALA A 51 -10.78 -0.74 6.67
CA ALA A 51 -11.55 0.50 6.70
C ALA A 51 -12.67 0.44 7.76
N ALA A 52 -13.42 -0.66 7.80
CA ALA A 52 -14.44 -0.93 8.81
C ALA A 52 -13.85 -0.92 10.23
N ALA A 53 -12.73 -1.62 10.45
CA ALA A 53 -12.04 -1.66 11.73
C ALA A 53 -11.63 -0.27 12.23
N HIS A 54 -11.17 0.59 11.32
CA HIS A 54 -10.84 1.98 11.64
C HIS A 54 -12.09 2.79 11.98
N ALA A 55 -13.17 2.65 11.21
CA ALA A 55 -14.42 3.39 11.41
C ALA A 55 -15.06 3.12 12.78
N ILE A 56 -15.02 1.87 13.24
CA ILE A 56 -15.61 1.48 14.53
C ILE A 56 -14.62 1.52 15.70
N GLY A 57 -13.36 1.92 15.47
CA GLY A 57 -12.34 1.95 16.53
C GLY A 57 -11.96 0.56 17.06
N TYR A 58 -11.94 -0.46 16.21
CA TYR A 58 -11.52 -1.80 16.59
C TYR A 58 -10.03 -1.83 16.96
N HIS A 59 -9.73 -2.36 18.15
CA HIS A 59 -8.39 -2.35 18.74
C HIS A 59 -7.27 -2.96 17.87
N ALA A 60 -7.58 -3.88 16.96
CA ALA A 60 -6.59 -4.51 16.09
C ALA A 60 -6.47 -3.85 14.69
N ALA A 61 -7.09 -2.69 14.45
CA ALA A 61 -7.01 -2.01 13.14
C ALA A 61 -5.56 -1.79 12.67
N GLY A 62 -4.64 -1.44 13.58
CA GLY A 62 -3.22 -1.27 13.28
C GLY A 62 -2.53 -2.56 12.79
N LEU A 63 -2.89 -3.72 13.37
CA LEU A 63 -2.35 -5.01 12.95
C LEU A 63 -2.81 -5.39 11.54
N ILE A 64 -4.07 -5.07 11.19
CA ILE A 64 -4.58 -5.30 9.83
C ILE A 64 -3.82 -4.43 8.84
N LYS A 65 -3.56 -3.16 9.18
CA LYS A 65 -2.78 -2.23 8.35
C LYS A 65 -1.37 -2.74 8.08
N GLN A 66 -0.68 -3.15 9.14
CA GLN A 66 0.70 -3.63 9.04
C GLN A 66 0.78 -4.88 8.15
N ARG A 67 -0.20 -5.78 8.21
CA ARG A 67 -0.23 -6.98 7.36
C ARG A 67 -0.58 -6.70 5.92
N LEU A 68 -1.54 -5.80 5.68
CA LEU A 68 -1.78 -5.28 4.34
C LEU A 68 -0.48 -4.73 3.75
N GLN A 69 0.28 -3.98 4.56
CA GLN A 69 1.59 -3.46 4.18
C GLN A 69 2.65 -4.54 3.90
N GLN A 70 2.66 -5.67 4.60
CA GLN A 70 3.62 -6.75 4.36
C GLN A 70 3.40 -7.53 3.06
N HIS A 71 2.20 -7.51 2.51
CA HIS A 71 1.87 -8.24 1.28
C HIS A 71 1.98 -7.41 0.01
N LEU A 72 2.37 -6.12 0.11
CA LEU A 72 2.58 -5.35 -1.11
C LEU A 72 3.76 -5.93 -1.89
N PRO A 73 3.65 -6.02 -3.23
CA PRO A 73 4.73 -6.48 -4.06
C PRO A 73 5.94 -5.55 -3.93
N HIS A 74 7.13 -6.12 -3.98
CA HIS A 74 8.38 -5.38 -4.03
C HIS A 74 8.83 -5.25 -5.49
N TYR A 75 9.06 -4.02 -5.94
CA TYR A 75 9.56 -3.74 -7.29
C TYR A 75 10.88 -2.97 -7.23
N LYS A 76 11.84 -3.41 -8.03
CA LYS A 76 12.95 -2.55 -8.46
C LYS A 76 12.49 -1.79 -9.70
N LEU A 77 12.59 -0.47 -9.67
CA LEU A 77 12.16 0.39 -10.76
C LEU A 77 13.39 1.10 -11.34
N GLY A 78 13.84 0.67 -12.51
CA GLY A 78 14.98 1.25 -13.20
C GLY A 78 14.59 2.46 -14.05
N PHE A 79 15.31 3.56 -13.87
CA PHE A 79 15.15 4.81 -14.63
C PHE A 79 16.49 5.22 -15.24
N ILE A 80 16.51 5.44 -16.54
CA ILE A 80 17.68 6.00 -17.22
C ILE A 80 17.36 7.43 -17.63
N LEU A 81 18.03 8.38 -16.97
CA LEU A 81 17.91 9.81 -17.22
C LEU A 81 19.07 10.30 -18.08
N ARG A 82 18.93 11.50 -18.62
CA ARG A 82 19.96 12.13 -19.48
C ARG A 82 20.52 13.36 -18.79
N LYS A 83 21.66 13.85 -19.28
CA LYS A 83 22.23 15.17 -18.92
C LYS A 83 22.27 15.40 -17.39
N PRO A 84 23.10 14.65 -16.63
CA PRO A 84 23.14 14.74 -15.17
C PRO A 84 23.46 16.15 -14.64
N ALA A 85 24.20 16.96 -15.39
CA ALA A 85 24.54 18.33 -14.98
C ALA A 85 23.39 19.34 -15.16
N HIS A 86 22.22 18.93 -15.65
CA HIS A 86 21.12 19.84 -15.94
C HIS A 86 20.05 19.74 -14.83
N ASP A 87 19.74 20.88 -14.20
CA ASP A 87 18.86 20.97 -13.02
C ASP A 87 17.52 20.26 -13.19
N PHE A 88 16.88 20.42 -14.35
CA PHE A 88 15.65 19.70 -14.69
C PHE A 88 15.73 18.19 -14.44
N TYR A 89 16.82 17.52 -14.84
CA TYR A 89 16.94 16.08 -14.68
C TYR A 89 17.28 15.69 -13.23
N GLN A 90 17.92 16.57 -12.47
CA GLN A 90 18.15 16.40 -11.03
C GLN A 90 16.84 16.51 -10.25
N ASP A 91 16.02 17.51 -10.56
CA ASP A 91 14.70 17.67 -9.95
C ASP A 91 13.77 16.52 -10.34
N PHE A 92 13.85 16.05 -11.58
CA PHE A 92 13.08 14.90 -12.04
C PHE A 92 13.49 13.61 -11.33
N ALA A 93 14.79 13.36 -11.13
CA ALA A 93 15.29 12.22 -10.36
C ALA A 93 14.73 12.23 -8.93
N ARG A 94 14.79 13.39 -8.26
CA ARG A 94 14.26 13.56 -6.90
C ARG A 94 12.75 13.29 -6.84
N LYS A 95 12.00 13.76 -7.83
CA LYS A 95 10.55 13.51 -7.90
C LYS A 95 10.20 12.05 -8.16
N ILE A 96 11.02 11.33 -8.91
CA ILE A 96 10.90 9.88 -9.06
C ILE A 96 11.08 9.21 -7.70
N GLU A 97 12.16 9.51 -6.98
CA GLU A 97 12.43 8.93 -5.66
C GLU A 97 11.29 9.17 -4.67
N GLU A 98 10.82 10.43 -4.57
CA GLU A 98 9.69 10.81 -3.72
C GLU A 98 8.42 10.02 -4.08
N SER A 99 8.09 9.95 -5.37
CA SER A 99 6.87 9.29 -5.84
C SER A 99 6.89 7.78 -5.58
N VAL A 100 8.05 7.14 -5.77
CA VAL A 100 8.25 5.72 -5.52
C VAL A 100 8.16 5.42 -4.02
N SER A 101 8.76 6.27 -3.17
CA SER A 101 8.68 6.14 -1.72
C SER A 101 7.25 6.33 -1.18
N MET A 102 6.46 7.21 -1.80
CA MET A 102 5.07 7.49 -1.40
C MET A 102 4.04 6.53 -2.00
N ALA A 103 4.46 5.56 -2.81
CA ALA A 103 3.56 4.59 -3.43
C ALA A 103 2.81 3.78 -2.35
N LYS A 104 1.50 3.64 -2.51
CA LYS A 104 0.63 2.89 -1.58
C LYS A 104 0.27 1.50 -2.07
N SER A 105 0.62 1.17 -3.31
CA SER A 105 0.27 -0.08 -4.00
C SER A 105 1.44 -1.04 -4.19
N PHE A 106 2.67 -0.61 -3.87
CA PHE A 106 3.86 -1.46 -3.86
C PHE A 106 4.95 -0.87 -2.96
N HIS A 107 5.94 -1.70 -2.61
CA HIS A 107 7.21 -1.24 -2.04
C HIS A 107 8.22 -1.09 -3.17
N GLY A 108 8.63 0.14 -3.46
CA GLY A 108 9.51 0.44 -4.58
C GLY A 108 10.94 0.76 -4.16
N LEU A 109 11.91 0.25 -4.90
CA LEU A 109 13.30 0.71 -4.88
C LEU A 109 13.59 1.40 -6.22
N PRO A 110 13.68 2.74 -6.27
CA PRO A 110 14.07 3.44 -7.48
C PRO A 110 15.58 3.27 -7.71
N ILE A 111 15.98 2.90 -8.92
CA ILE A 111 17.37 2.85 -9.37
C ILE A 111 17.48 3.86 -10.50
N ILE A 112 18.20 4.96 -10.28
CA ILE A 112 18.31 6.06 -11.23
C ILE A 112 19.74 6.13 -11.74
N GLU A 113 19.89 5.91 -13.04
CA GLU A 113 21.16 5.99 -13.75
C GLU A 113 21.13 7.14 -14.75
N PHE A 114 22.24 7.84 -14.90
CA PHE A 114 22.37 8.92 -15.89
C PHE A 114 23.20 8.46 -17.07
N ALA A 115 22.55 8.31 -18.23
CA ALA A 115 23.22 7.99 -19.47
C ALA A 115 24.11 9.15 -19.92
N GLN A 116 25.41 8.86 -20.08
CA GLN A 116 26.38 9.78 -20.66
C GLN A 116 26.30 9.82 -22.20
N SER A 117 25.81 8.73 -22.80
CA SER A 117 25.71 8.55 -24.25
C SER A 117 24.26 8.31 -24.69
N HIS A 118 23.98 8.60 -25.96
CA HIS A 118 22.68 8.38 -26.61
C HIS A 118 22.67 7.11 -27.48
N LEU A 119 23.77 6.37 -27.54
CA LEU A 119 23.89 5.20 -28.37
C LEU A 119 23.33 3.97 -27.64
N PRO A 120 22.47 3.15 -28.30
CA PRO A 120 21.84 2.00 -27.65
C PRO A 120 22.82 1.06 -26.93
N ARG A 121 24.01 0.84 -27.51
CA ARG A 121 25.07 0.00 -26.94
C ARG A 121 25.57 0.49 -25.57
N ASP A 122 25.55 1.79 -25.33
CA ASP A 122 26.07 2.40 -24.11
C ASP A 122 25.01 2.45 -23.00
N LEU A 123 23.74 2.17 -23.35
CA LEU A 123 22.62 2.05 -22.41
C LEU A 123 22.50 0.63 -21.84
N LEU A 124 22.90 -0.40 -22.59
CA LEU A 124 22.83 -1.80 -22.17
C LEU A 124 23.49 -2.08 -20.81
N PRO A 125 24.66 -1.49 -20.46
CA PRO A 125 25.27 -1.70 -19.15
C PRO A 125 24.45 -1.14 -17.97
N LEU A 126 23.62 -0.12 -18.22
CA LEU A 126 22.79 0.54 -17.20
C LEU A 126 21.49 -0.22 -16.91
N LEU A 127 21.15 -1.23 -17.73
CA LEU A 127 19.93 -2.02 -17.61
C LEU A 127 20.12 -3.31 -16.78
N LYS A 128 21.12 -3.38 -15.90
CA LYS A 128 21.43 -4.60 -15.13
C LYS A 128 20.66 -4.68 -13.79
N ASP A 129 20.38 -5.92 -13.39
CA ASP A 129 19.36 -6.41 -12.42
C ASP A 129 19.30 -5.80 -11.00
#